data_AF-A0A8E2J5J7-F1
#
_entry.id   AF-A0A8E2J5J7-F1
#
_cell.length_a   1.000
_cell.length_b   1.000
_cell.length_c   1.000
_cell.angle_alpha   90.00
_cell.angle_beta   90.00
_cell.angle_gamma   90.00
#
_symmetry.space_group_name_H-M   'P 1'
#
loop_
_entity.id
_entity.type
_entity.pdbx_description
1 polymer ?
#
loop_
_entity_poly.entity_id
_entity_poly.type
_entity_poly.pdbx_seq_one_letter_code
_entity_poly.pdbx_strand_id
1 'polypeptide(L)'
;MGGHGFVRIDPAIERWIQMRGDTYKHFRWTPRTTLIGIYGLILFPGLIYTIASTEYIKWDWVGKRKGESLLRNPPPPAPVAEEE
;
A
#
# COMPACT_ATOMS: atom_id res chain seq x y z
N MET A 1 -3.55 -1.96 -45.44
CA MET A 1 -2.99 -3.27 -45.06
C MET A 1 -4.00 -4.34 -45.46
N GLY A 2 -3.71 -5.11 -46.50
CA GLY A 2 -4.62 -6.08 -47.12
C GLY A 2 -4.44 -7.48 -46.54
N GLY A 3 -4.85 -7.69 -45.29
CA GLY A 3 -4.93 -9.01 -44.68
C GLY A 3 -6.37 -9.51 -44.75
N HIS A 4 -6.57 -10.70 -45.32
CA HIS A 4 -7.88 -11.37 -45.34
C HIS A 4 -8.42 -11.47 -43.91
N GLY A 5 -9.63 -10.97 -43.67
CA GLY A 5 -10.30 -10.99 -42.36
C GLY A 5 -10.73 -12.40 -41.97
N PHE A 6 -9.79 -13.24 -41.53
CA PHE A 6 -10.06 -14.60 -41.09
C PHE A 6 -10.76 -14.66 -39.73
N VAL A 7 -10.61 -13.60 -38.92
CA VAL A 7 -11.26 -13.50 -37.62
C VAL A 7 -12.65 -12.93 -37.80
N ARG A 8 -13.67 -13.67 -37.36
CA ARG A 8 -15.02 -13.11 -37.22
C ARG A 8 -15.00 -12.09 -36.08
N ILE A 9 -15.08 -10.81 -36.44
CA ILE A 9 -15.14 -9.73 -35.47
C ILE A 9 -16.54 -9.73 -34.84
N ASP A 10 -16.61 -10.06 -33.57
CA ASP A 10 -17.84 -9.95 -32.79
C ASP A 10 -18.00 -8.48 -32.33
N PRO A 11 -19.06 -7.78 -32.75
CA PRO A 11 -19.30 -6.41 -32.34
C PRO A 11 -19.52 -6.26 -30.81
N ALA A 12 -19.88 -7.32 -30.09
CA ALA A 12 -19.96 -7.29 -28.64
C ALA A 12 -18.56 -7.22 -27.99
N ILE A 13 -17.61 -8.00 -28.50
CA ILE A 13 -16.23 -8.02 -27.99
C ILE A 13 -15.54 -6.68 -28.27
N GLU A 14 -15.68 -6.15 -29.48
CA GLU A 14 -15.10 -4.85 -29.84
C GLU A 14 -15.65 -3.72 -28.95
N ARG A 15 -16.97 -3.69 -28.71
CA ARG A 15 -17.59 -2.70 -27.81
C ARG A 15 -17.10 -2.85 -26.37
N TRP A 16 -16.89 -4.06 -25.89
CA TRP A 16 -16.37 -4.29 -24.54
C TRP A 16 -14.91 -3.81 -24.40
N ILE A 17 -14.07 -4.09 -25.40
CA ILE A 17 -12.68 -3.59 -25.44
C ILE A 17 -12.68 -2.06 -25.47
N GLN A 18 -13.49 -1.46 -26.35
CA GLN A 18 -13.64 0.00 -26.45
C GLN A 18 -14.14 0.61 -25.15
N MET A 19 -15.16 0.04 -24.51
CA MET A 19 -15.69 0.52 -23.22
C MET A 19 -14.60 0.56 -22.14
N ARG A 20 -13.75 -0.47 -22.04
CA ARG A 20 -12.66 -0.50 -21.06
C ARG A 20 -11.57 0.52 -21.38
N GLY A 21 -11.21 0.67 -22.65
CA GLY A 21 -10.24 1.68 -23.08
C GLY A 21 -10.74 3.11 -22.84
N ASP A 22 -12.03 3.34 -23.06
CA ASP A 22 -12.67 4.66 -22.99
C ASP A 22 -13.32 4.95 -21.64
N THR A 23 -13.11 4.10 -20.62
CA THR A 23 -13.69 4.28 -19.29
C THR A 23 -13.30 5.63 -18.68
N TYR A 24 -12.07 6.10 -18.90
CA TYR A 24 -11.58 7.37 -18.38
C TYR A 24 -12.32 8.59 -18.96
N LYS A 25 -12.82 8.51 -20.21
CA LYS A 25 -13.56 9.59 -20.86
C LYS A 25 -14.92 9.85 -20.20
N HIS A 26 -15.51 8.80 -19.63
CA HIS A 26 -16.83 8.84 -19.00
C HIS A 26 -16.76 8.85 -17.47
N PHE A 27 -15.55 8.92 -16.90
CA PHE A 27 -15.33 8.93 -15.47
C PHE A 27 -15.88 10.21 -14.84
N ARG A 28 -16.47 10.07 -13.65
CA ARG A 28 -17.00 11.19 -12.86
C ARG A 28 -16.59 11.04 -11.40
N TRP A 29 -16.18 12.15 -10.80
CA TRP A 29 -15.96 12.23 -9.36
C TRP A 29 -17.30 12.21 -8.62
N THR A 30 -17.68 11.04 -8.12
CA THR A 30 -18.78 10.84 -7.19
C THR A 30 -18.23 10.66 -5.78
N PRO A 31 -19.01 10.90 -4.71
CA PRO A 31 -18.54 10.69 -3.34
C PRO A 31 -17.93 9.29 -3.14
N ARG A 32 -18.53 8.25 -3.74
CA ARG A 32 -18.01 6.88 -3.69
C ARG A 32 -16.65 6.74 -4.36
N THR A 33 -16.51 7.17 -5.61
CA THR A 33 -15.24 7.01 -6.36
C THR A 33 -14.13 7.86 -5.78
N THR A 34 -14.45 9.05 -5.27
CA THR A 34 -13.49 9.92 -4.59
C THR A 34 -12.98 9.27 -3.31
N LEU A 35 -13.86 8.69 -2.48
CA LEU A 35 -13.43 7.97 -1.27
C LEU A 35 -12.56 6.77 -1.60
N ILE A 36 -12.94 5.97 -2.59
CA ILE A 36 -12.12 4.83 -3.05
C ILE A 36 -10.74 5.31 -3.51
N GLY A 37 -10.66 6.40 -4.26
CA GLY A 37 -9.41 7.01 -4.69
C GLY A 37 -8.54 7.47 -3.51
N ILE A 38 -9.13 8.20 -2.56
CA ILE A 38 -8.42 8.68 -1.36
C ILE A 38 -7.89 7.52 -0.53
N TYR A 39 -8.72 6.51 -0.26
CA TYR A 39 -8.30 5.35 0.53
C TYR A 39 -7.20 4.55 -0.18
N GLY A 40 -7.38 4.26 -1.47
CA GLY A 40 -6.47 3.43 -2.23
C GLY A 40 -5.13 4.11 -2.57
N LEU A 41 -5.14 5.42 -2.84
CA LEU A 41 -3.94 6.12 -3.33
C LEU A 41 -3.23 6.92 -2.24
N ILE A 42 -3.94 7.38 -1.21
CA ILE A 42 -3.36 8.25 -0.19
C ILE A 42 -3.29 7.53 1.14
N LEU A 43 -4.45 7.10 1.67
CA LEU A 43 -4.51 6.59 3.05
C LEU A 43 -3.74 5.28 3.20
N PHE A 44 -3.96 4.31 2.31
CA PHE A 44 -3.32 3.00 2.41
C PHE A 44 -1.80 3.07 2.18
N PRO A 45 -1.28 3.67 1.10
CA PRO A 45 0.17 3.81 0.92
C PRO A 45 0.80 4.72 1.99
N GLY A 46 0.12 5.80 2.37
CA GLY A 46 0.58 6.72 3.41
C GLY A 46 0.71 6.04 4.76
N LEU A 47 -0.29 5.26 5.18
CA LEU A 47 -0.24 4.51 6.43
C LEU A 47 0.91 3.51 6.44
N ILE A 48 1.07 2.73 5.38
CA ILE A 48 2.19 1.78 5.25
C ILE A 48 3.53 2.51 5.35
N TYR A 49 3.69 3.61 4.62
CA TYR A 49 4.90 4.41 4.66
C TYR A 49 5.20 4.94 6.06
N THR A 50 4.18 5.47 6.76
CA THR A 50 4.38 5.99 8.13
C THR A 50 4.85 4.89 9.08
N ILE A 51 4.19 3.73 9.09
CA ILE A 51 4.56 2.61 9.95
C ILE A 51 5.96 2.10 9.61
N ALA A 52 6.24 1.94 8.31
CA ALA A 52 7.57 1.52 7.86
C ALA A 52 8.63 2.51 8.33
N SER A 53 8.40 3.82 8.17
CA SER A 53 9.37 4.86 8.54
C SER A 53 9.62 4.95 10.04
N THR A 54 8.60 4.74 10.88
CA THR A 54 8.73 4.83 12.35
C THR A 54 9.40 3.60 12.96
N GLU A 55 9.19 2.43 12.36
CA GLU A 55 9.74 1.16 12.85
C GLU A 55 11.03 0.74 12.14
N TYR A 56 11.41 1.46 11.08
CA TYR A 56 12.63 1.20 10.34
C TYR A 56 13.86 1.25 11.27
N ILE A 57 14.62 0.15 11.32
CA ILE A 57 15.88 0.02 12.06
C ILE A 57 15.75 0.18 13.60
N LYS A 58 14.53 0.38 14.12
CA LYS A 58 14.30 0.61 15.54
C LYS A 58 14.54 -0.63 16.41
N TRP A 59 14.34 -1.81 15.84
CA TRP A 59 14.38 -3.09 16.55
C TRP A 59 15.61 -3.91 16.17
N ASP A 60 16.26 -4.50 17.18
CA ASP A 60 17.35 -5.46 17.02
C ASP A 60 17.20 -6.60 18.01
N TRP A 61 16.86 -7.78 17.49
CA TRP A 61 16.52 -8.96 18.29
C TRP A 61 17.63 -10.00 18.26
N VAL A 62 18.73 -9.73 17.56
CA VAL A 62 19.82 -10.70 17.37
C VAL A 62 20.51 -10.94 18.72
N GLY A 63 20.37 -12.16 19.25
CA GLY A 63 21.07 -12.61 20.46
C GLY A 63 20.53 -12.04 21.79
N LYS A 64 19.37 -11.36 21.79
CA LYS A 64 18.77 -10.76 23.00
C LYS A 64 18.27 -11.82 23.99
N ARG A 65 18.51 -11.61 25.28
CA ARG A 65 18.07 -12.50 26.39
C ARG A 65 16.79 -11.99 27.07
N LYS A 66 16.19 -12.83 27.91
CA LYS A 66 15.00 -12.48 28.69
C LYS A 66 15.31 -11.29 29.61
N GLY A 67 14.51 -10.23 29.50
CA GLY A 67 14.68 -8.99 30.29
C GLY A 67 15.54 -7.92 29.60
N GLU A 68 16.18 -8.22 28.48
CA GLU A 68 16.94 -7.23 27.70
C GLU A 68 16.04 -6.46 26.74
N SER A 69 16.36 -5.18 26.51
CA SER A 69 15.62 -4.35 25.56
C SER A 69 15.87 -4.78 24.12
N LEU A 70 14.77 -4.88 23.36
CA LEU A 70 14.73 -5.20 21.93
C LEU A 70 14.98 -3.99 21.03
N LEU A 71 15.08 -2.80 21.62
CA LEU A 71 15.43 -1.60 20.88
C LEU A 71 16.90 -1.66 20.48
N ARG A 72 17.19 -1.21 19.25
CA ARG A 72 18.57 -1.08 18.75
C ARG A 72 19.38 -0.10 19.61
N ASN A 73 18.75 0.98 20.07
CA ASN A 73 19.34 1.95 20.99
C ASN A 73 18.48 2.06 22.26
N PRO A 74 18.77 1.29 23.32
CA PRO A 74 17.99 1.33 24.55
C PRO A 74 18.29 2.61 25.35
N PRO A 75 17.28 3.18 26.05
CA PRO A 75 17.53 4.28 26.99
C PRO A 75 18.42 3.82 28.15
N PRO A 76 19.09 4.75 28.85
CA PRO A 76 19.92 4.43 30.01
C PRO A 76 19.11 3.63 31.05
N PRO A 77 19.72 2.64 31.73
CA PRO A 77 19.04 1.91 32.77
C PRO A 77 18.54 2.89 33.85
N ALA A 78 17.31 2.70 34.31
CA ALA A 78 16.78 3.45 35.44
C ALA A 78 17.71 3.25 36.65
N PRO A 79 17.95 4.28 37.48
CA PRO A 79 18.71 4.11 38.71
C PRO A 79 18.02 3.04 39.54
N VAL A 80 18.81 2.06 39.98
CA VAL A 80 18.35 0.98 40.85
C VAL A 80 17.76 1.65 42.08
N ALA A 81 16.45 1.51 42.30
CA ALA A 81 15.85 1.92 43.56
C ALA A 81 16.44 0.99 44.62
N GLU A 82 17.36 1.53 45.42
CA GLU A 82 17.83 0.88 46.64
C GLU A 82 16.60 0.75 47.56
N GLU A 83 16.06 -0.46 47.64
CA GLU A 83 15.01 -0.81 48.60
C GLU A 83 15.64 -0.85 50.01
N GLU A 84 15.17 0.02 50.92
CA GLU A 84 15.41 -0.07 52.38
C GLU A 84 14.69 -1.26 53.01
#